data_AF-A0A351X7S3-F1
#
_entry.id   AF-A0A351X7S3-F1
#
_cell.length_a   1.000
_cell.length_b   1.000
_cell.length_c   1.000
_cell.angle_alpha   90.00
_cell.angle_beta   90.00
_cell.angle_gamma   90.00
#
_symmetry.space_group_name_H-M   'P 1'
#
loop_
_entity.id
_entity.type
_entity.pdbx_description
1 polymer ?
#
loop_
_entity_poly.entity_id
_entity_poly.type
_entity_poly.pdbx_seq_one_letter_code
_entity_poly.pdbx_strand_id
1 'polypeptide(L)'
;MTVKPSPGQLADTRIEARLEFAGLVIAPEGIMAQSIGAAENLDFRWELEPVEAGVHSGTLWIYTSPQTSDRSEQRVAIAARPLQVRTLFLGPVPVVWLRWVGIILIALAAVLFIRRTRR
;
A
#
# COMPACT_ATOMS: atom_id res chain seq x y z
N MET A 1 -20.18 27.55 22.98
CA MET A 1 -21.30 27.39 22.04
C MET A 1 -21.03 26.15 21.21
N THR A 2 -21.61 25.02 21.59
CA THR A 2 -21.38 23.73 20.90
C THR A 2 -22.51 23.55 19.91
N VAL A 3 -22.26 23.89 18.64
CA VAL A 3 -23.23 23.72 17.56
C VAL A 3 -23.40 22.21 17.36
N LYS A 4 -24.54 21.68 17.81
CA LYS A 4 -24.93 20.29 17.56
C LYS A 4 -25.23 20.17 16.06
N PRO A 5 -24.50 19.33 15.30
CA PRO A 5 -24.74 19.20 13.87
C PRO A 5 -26.15 18.65 13.61
N SER A 6 -26.87 19.30 12.69
CA SER A 6 -28.22 18.92 12.29
C SER A 6 -28.17 17.61 11.49
N PRO A 7 -29.11 16.66 11.66
CA PRO A 7 -29.06 15.34 11.01
C PRO A 7 -29.02 15.38 9.47
N GLY A 8 -29.40 16.50 8.84
CA GLY A 8 -29.23 16.71 7.39
C GLY A 8 -27.83 17.15 6.93
N GLN A 9 -26.92 17.49 7.86
CA GLN A 9 -25.62 18.11 7.56
C GLN A 9 -24.50 17.06 7.37
N LEU A 10 -24.66 15.85 7.93
CA LEU A 10 -23.76 14.73 7.70
C LEU A 10 -23.86 14.18 6.26
N ALA A 11 -25.02 14.35 5.63
CA ALA A 11 -25.25 13.95 4.24
C ALA A 11 -24.43 14.77 3.23
N ASP A 12 -23.95 15.96 3.63
CA ASP A 12 -23.19 16.89 2.78
C ASP A 12 -21.72 17.01 3.20
N THR A 13 -21.22 16.04 3.98
CA THR A 13 -19.82 16.01 4.45
C THR A 13 -19.03 14.92 3.72
N ARG A 14 -17.82 15.27 3.27
CA ARG A 14 -16.88 14.38 2.61
C ARG A 14 -15.65 14.16 3.50
N ILE A 15 -15.15 12.94 3.53
CA ILE A 15 -13.85 12.60 4.13
C ILE A 15 -12.83 12.48 3.02
N GLU A 16 -11.69 13.12 3.24
CA GLU A 16 -10.54 13.05 2.35
C GLU A 16 -9.39 12.36 3.07
N ALA A 17 -8.70 11.47 2.38
CA ALA A 17 -7.55 10.75 2.88
C ALA A 17 -6.38 10.93 1.92
N ARG A 18 -5.22 11.28 2.47
CA ARG A 18 -3.98 11.49 1.72
C ARG A 18 -2.89 10.64 2.35
N LEU A 19 -2.27 9.81 1.52
CA LEU A 19 -1.15 8.98 1.95
C LEU A 19 0.15 9.56 1.41
N GLU A 20 1.12 9.77 2.30
CA GLU A 20 2.43 10.30 1.95
C GLU A 20 3.53 9.36 2.44
N PHE A 21 4.43 8.97 1.56
CA PHE A 21 5.65 8.24 1.89
C PHE A 21 6.80 8.76 1.03
N ALA A 22 8.01 8.76 1.61
CA ALA A 22 9.23 9.01 0.86
C ALA A 22 9.81 7.69 0.30
N GLY A 23 10.21 7.68 -0.98
CA GLY A 23 10.84 6.53 -1.63
C GLY A 23 9.89 5.38 -2.01
N LEU A 24 8.57 5.61 -1.95
CA LEU A 24 7.55 4.72 -2.51
C LEU A 24 6.82 5.43 -3.64
N VAL A 25 6.51 4.70 -4.71
CA VAL A 25 5.51 5.09 -5.70
C VAL A 25 4.14 4.73 -5.14
N ILE A 26 3.21 5.68 -5.16
CA ILE A 26 1.88 5.55 -4.54
C ILE A 26 0.83 5.73 -5.62
N ALA A 27 -0.08 4.75 -5.77
CA ALA A 27 -1.19 4.83 -6.70
C ALA A 27 -2.53 4.53 -6.00
N PRO A 28 -3.60 5.31 -6.21
CA PRO A 28 -3.63 6.55 -6.97
C PRO A 28 -2.85 7.66 -6.25
N GLU A 29 -2.24 8.56 -7.03
CA GLU A 29 -1.52 9.71 -6.48
C GLU A 29 -2.48 10.71 -5.83
N GLY A 30 -2.00 11.40 -4.80
CA GLY A 30 -2.70 12.53 -4.19
C GLY A 30 -3.77 12.15 -3.16
N ILE A 31 -4.89 12.88 -3.19
CA ILE A 31 -5.94 12.82 -2.17
C ILE A 31 -7.13 12.03 -2.72
N MET A 32 -7.51 10.97 -2.02
CA MET A 32 -8.76 10.25 -2.27
C MET A 32 -9.84 10.80 -1.37
N ALA A 33 -11.07 10.96 -1.86
CA ALA A 33 -12.11 11.51 -1.00
C ALA A 33 -13.50 10.96 -1.32
N GLN A 34 -14.28 10.65 -0.28
CA GLN A 34 -15.55 9.94 -0.32
C GLN A 34 -16.59 10.63 0.57
N SER A 35 -17.83 10.73 0.10
CA SER A 35 -18.93 11.29 0.90
C SER A 35 -19.30 10.33 2.03
N ILE A 36 -19.53 10.86 3.23
CA ILE A 36 -19.94 10.06 4.39
C ILE A 36 -21.34 9.50 4.16
N GLY A 37 -22.27 10.33 3.65
CA GLY A 37 -23.64 9.91 3.34
C GLY A 37 -24.26 9.08 4.47
N ALA A 38 -24.77 7.89 4.12
CA ALA A 38 -25.25 6.87 5.05
C ALA A 38 -24.26 5.69 5.23
N ALA A 39 -23.03 5.82 4.74
CA ALA A 39 -22.03 4.76 4.83
C ALA A 39 -21.51 4.66 6.27
N GLU A 40 -21.59 3.48 6.86
CA GLU A 40 -21.02 3.23 8.19
C GLU A 40 -19.48 3.17 8.15
N ASN A 41 -18.91 2.76 7.01
CA ASN A 41 -17.47 2.61 6.81
C ASN A 41 -17.05 3.21 5.45
N LEU A 42 -15.85 3.81 5.42
CA LEU A 42 -15.22 4.35 4.21
C LEU A 42 -13.88 3.66 3.98
N ASP A 43 -13.72 3.04 2.81
CA ASP A 43 -12.52 2.29 2.45
C ASP A 43 -11.66 3.07 1.46
N PHE A 44 -10.45 3.43 1.87
CA PHE A 44 -9.44 4.05 1.00
C PHE A 44 -8.32 3.05 0.71
N ARG A 45 -7.95 2.91 -0.57
CA ARG A 45 -6.96 1.91 -1.01
C ARG A 45 -5.89 2.56 -1.86
N TRP A 46 -4.65 2.30 -1.47
CA TRP A 46 -3.46 2.64 -2.26
C TRP A 46 -2.67 1.37 -2.55
N GLU A 47 -2.09 1.32 -3.74
CA GLU A 47 -1.01 0.46 -4.11
C GLU A 47 0.31 1.18 -3.84
N LEU A 48 1.25 0.48 -3.23
CA LEU A 48 2.55 1.00 -2.82
C LEU A 48 3.65 0.16 -3.48
N GLU A 49 4.49 0.80 -4.28
CA GLU A 49 5.64 0.16 -4.92
C GLU A 49 6.94 0.79 -4.42
N PRO A 50 7.83 0.01 -3.76
CA PRO A 50 9.09 0.54 -3.28
C PRO A 50 10.12 0.73 -4.39
N VAL A 51 10.77 1.89 -4.38
CA VAL A 51 11.91 2.16 -5.28
C VAL A 51 13.18 1.45 -4.78
N GLU A 52 13.35 1.35 -3.46
CA GLU A 52 14.48 0.68 -2.81
C GLU A 52 14.01 -0.17 -1.63
N ALA A 53 14.82 -1.15 -1.22
CA ALA A 53 14.58 -1.89 0.02
C ALA A 53 14.88 -1.00 1.23
N GLY A 54 14.02 -1.05 2.25
CA GLY A 54 14.28 -0.32 3.47
C GLY A 54 13.08 -0.20 4.38
N VAL A 55 13.21 0.72 5.35
CA VAL A 55 12.09 1.17 6.18
C VAL A 55 11.67 2.54 5.67
N HIS A 56 10.45 2.63 5.18
CA HIS A 56 9.86 3.86 4.69
C HIS A 56 8.92 4.40 5.75
N SER A 57 9.16 5.65 6.17
CA SER A 57 8.26 6.38 7.05
C SER A 57 7.34 7.27 6.22
N GLY A 58 6.09 7.33 6.63
CA GLY A 58 5.05 8.09 5.96
C GLY A 58 4.01 8.60 6.93
N THR A 59 3.05 9.33 6.41
CA THR A 59 1.92 9.86 7.18
C THR A 59 0.63 9.66 6.40
N LEU A 60 -0.37 9.13 7.08
CA LEU A 60 -1.76 9.15 6.62
C LEU A 60 -2.45 10.37 7.21
N TRP A 61 -2.88 11.27 6.34
CA TRP A 61 -3.66 12.44 6.70
C TRP A 61 -5.12 12.22 6.39
N ILE A 62 -5.99 12.57 7.33
CA ILE A 62 -7.44 12.52 7.17
C ILE A 62 -7.98 13.93 7.35
N TYR A 63 -8.76 14.38 6.36
CA TYR A 63 -9.42 15.67 6.34
C TYR A 63 -10.93 15.50 6.22
N THR A 64 -11.67 16.52 6.63
CA THR A 64 -13.09 16.69 6.30
C THR A 64 -13.25 17.94 5.45
N SER A 65 -14.12 17.86 4.46
CA SER A 65 -14.54 19.00 3.63
C SER A 65 -16.05 18.95 3.38
N PRO A 66 -16.72 20.11 3.29
CA PRO A 66 -18.11 20.15 2.84
C PRO A 66 -18.20 19.78 1.35
N GLN A 67 -19.20 18.96 0.99
CA GLN A 67 -19.37 18.40 -0.36
C GLN A 67 -19.63 19.47 -1.43
N THR A 68 -20.21 20.63 -1.05
CA THR A 68 -20.45 21.77 -1.96
C THR A 68 -19.21 22.64 -2.20
N SER A 69 -18.12 22.43 -1.45
CA SER A 69 -16.92 23.25 -1.58
C SER A 69 -15.94 22.64 -2.60
N ASP A 70 -15.87 23.25 -3.78
CA ASP A 70 -14.74 23.07 -4.71
C ASP A 70 -13.48 23.86 -4.24
N ARG A 71 -13.59 24.49 -3.06
CA ARG A 71 -12.60 25.42 -2.52
C ARG A 71 -11.77 24.72 -1.46
N SER A 72 -10.48 24.57 -1.75
CA SER A 72 -9.48 24.00 -0.84
C SER A 72 -9.34 24.72 0.52
N GLU A 73 -10.00 25.86 0.70
CA GLU A 73 -9.98 26.70 1.91
C GLU A 73 -10.80 26.14 3.10
N GLN A 74 -11.67 25.15 2.88
CA GLN A 74 -12.49 24.55 3.95
C GLN A 74 -12.06 23.13 4.36
N ARG A 75 -10.87 22.69 3.94
CA ARG A 75 -10.31 21.40 4.38
C ARG A 75 -9.83 21.51 5.82
N VAL A 76 -10.46 20.75 6.72
CA VAL A 76 -10.06 20.66 8.13
C VAL A 76 -9.38 19.32 8.36
N ALA A 77 -8.12 19.35 8.82
CA ALA A 77 -7.41 18.13 9.22
C ALA A 77 -8.02 17.58 10.51
N ILE A 78 -8.45 16.32 10.47
CA ILE A 78 -9.05 15.63 11.62
C ILE A 78 -8.02 14.73 12.30
N ALA A 79 -7.15 14.09 11.50
CA ALA A 79 -6.13 13.19 12.01
C ALA A 79 -4.88 13.17 11.12
N ALA A 80 -3.74 12.98 11.78
CA ALA A 80 -2.47 12.66 11.16
C ALA A 80 -1.90 11.43 11.86
N ARG A 81 -1.65 10.36 11.11
CA ARG A 81 -1.16 9.09 11.65
C ARG A 81 0.18 8.75 11.01
N PRO A 82 1.28 8.71 11.79
CA PRO A 82 2.54 8.24 11.28
C PRO A 82 2.44 6.74 10.98
N LEU A 83 2.98 6.33 9.85
CA LEU A 83 3.00 4.94 9.39
C LEU A 83 4.43 4.55 9.01
N GLN A 84 4.77 3.28 9.21
CA GLN A 84 6.03 2.71 8.76
C GLN A 84 5.76 1.43 7.97
N VAL A 85 6.38 1.34 6.79
CA VAL A 85 6.32 0.16 5.93
C VAL A 85 7.74 -0.34 5.74
N ARG A 86 7.93 -1.65 5.97
CA ARG A 86 9.22 -2.30 5.73
C ARG A 86 9.15 -3.07 4.43
N THR A 87 10.04 -2.74 3.51
CA THR A 87 10.14 -3.34 2.19
C THR A 87 11.39 -4.22 2.15
N LEU A 88 11.22 -5.43 1.64
CA LEU A 88 12.31 -6.38 1.47
C LEU A 88 12.45 -6.64 -0.02
N PHE A 89 13.61 -6.28 -0.58
CA PHE A 89 13.94 -6.64 -1.94
C PHE A 89 14.54 -8.05 -1.94
N LEU A 90 13.71 -9.02 -2.30
CA LEU A 90 14.18 -10.33 -2.73
C LEU A 90 14.77 -10.09 -4.12
N GLY A 91 16.06 -9.74 -4.17
CA GLY A 91 16.73 -9.44 -5.43
C GLY A 91 16.55 -10.54 -6.48
N PRO A 92 16.80 -10.25 -7.77
CA PRO A 92 16.68 -11.26 -8.80
C PRO A 92 17.55 -12.46 -8.42
N VAL A 93 16.94 -13.65 -8.31
CA VAL A 93 17.71 -14.88 -8.09
C VAL A 93 18.69 -14.98 -9.25
N PRO A 94 20.02 -14.93 -9.01
CA PRO A 94 20.94 -14.84 -10.12
C PRO A 94 20.81 -16.11 -10.96
N VAL A 95 20.60 -15.97 -12.27
CA VAL A 95 20.38 -17.10 -13.19
C VAL A 95 21.51 -18.13 -13.09
N VAL A 96 22.72 -17.70 -12.72
CA VAL A 96 23.87 -18.56 -12.43
C VAL A 96 23.56 -19.58 -11.32
N TRP A 97 22.89 -19.18 -10.23
CA TRP A 97 22.50 -20.10 -9.16
C TRP A 97 21.48 -21.14 -9.64
N LEU A 98 20.50 -20.75 -10.45
CA LEU A 98 19.55 -21.68 -11.07
C LEU A 98 20.26 -22.71 -11.97
N ARG A 99 21.28 -22.27 -12.74
CA ARG A 99 22.07 -23.17 -13.61
C ARG A 99 22.80 -24.24 -12.80
N TRP A 100 23.43 -23.86 -11.68
CA TRP A 100 24.14 -24.81 -10.83
C TRP A 100 23.21 -25.79 -10.13
N VAL A 101 22.06 -25.33 -9.64
CA VAL A 101 21.03 -26.23 -9.08
C VAL A 101 20.58 -27.26 -10.11
N GLY A 102 20.32 -26.82 -11.35
CA GLY A 102 19.97 -27.71 -12.46
C GLY A 102 21.05 -28.76 -12.74
N ILE A 103 22.32 -28.34 -12.83
CA ILE A 103 23.45 -29.26 -13.06
C ILE A 103 23.57 -30.29 -11.94
N ILE A 104 23.45 -29.86 -10.67
CA ILE A 104 23.53 -30.76 -9.51
C ILE A 104 22.39 -31.79 -9.54
N LEU A 105 21.16 -31.36 -9.85
CA LEU A 105 20.02 -32.27 -9.94
C LEU A 105 20.18 -33.29 -11.07
N ILE A 106 20.68 -32.87 -12.24
CA ILE A 106 20.97 -33.76 -13.36
C ILE A 106 22.08 -34.76 -12.99
N ALA A 107 23.16 -34.29 -12.36
CA ALA A 107 24.25 -35.15 -11.92
C ALA A 107 23.76 -36.18 -10.90
N LEU A 108 22.93 -35.77 -9.94
CA LEU A 108 22.34 -36.66 -8.95
C LEU A 108 21.43 -37.71 -9.61
N ALA A 109 20.59 -37.29 -10.56
CA ALA A 109 19.74 -38.19 -11.32
C ALA A 109 20.56 -39.20 -12.12
N ALA A 110 21.64 -38.75 -12.77
CA ALA A 110 22.55 -39.63 -13.51
C ALA A 110 23.22 -40.66 -12.59
N VAL A 111 23.71 -40.24 -11.41
CA VAL A 111 24.29 -41.15 -10.42
C VAL A 111 23.27 -42.18 -9.93
N LEU A 112 22.05 -41.75 -9.59
CA LEU A 112 20.98 -42.65 -9.17
C LEU A 112 20.58 -43.63 -10.28
N PHE A 113 20.53 -43.16 -11.53
CA PHE A 113 20.24 -43.99 -12.69
C PHE A 113 21.30 -45.08 -12.90
N ILE A 114 22.58 -44.70 -12.87
CA ILE A 114 23.71 -45.65 -12.99
C ILE A 114 23.69 -46.69 -11.87
N ARG A 115 23.41 -46.26 -10.63
CA ARG A 115 23.28 -47.18 -9.48
C ARG A 115 22.11 -48.14 -9.63
N ARG A 116 21.01 -47.71 -10.24
CA ARG A 116 19.84 -48.56 -10.52
C ARG A 116 20.14 -49.61 -11.59
N THR A 117 20.90 -49.28 -12.63
CA THR A 117 21.22 -50.22 -13.73
C THR A 117 22.32 -51.24 -13.39
N ARG A 118 23.12 -50.99 -12.35
CA ARG A 118 24.19 -51.90 -11.90
C ARG A 118 23.77 -52.85 -10.76
N ARG A 119 22.54 -52.74 -10.25
CA ARG A 119 21.90 -53.73 -9.37
C ARG A 119 21.01 -54.62 -10.20
#